data_AF-A0A1Q6QCE2-F1
#
_entry.id   AF-A0A1Q6QCE2-F1
#
_cell.length_a   1.000
_cell.length_b   1.000
_cell.length_c   1.000
_cell.angle_alpha   90.00
_cell.angle_beta   90.00
_cell.angle_gamma   90.00
#
_symmetry.space_group_name_H-M   'P 1'
#
loop_
_entity.id
_entity.type
_entity.pdbx_description
1 polymer ?
#
loop_
_entity_poly.entity_id
_entity_poly.type
_entity_poly.pdbx_seq_one_letter_code
_entity_poly.pdbx_strand_id
1 'polypeptide(L)'
;MPAKNPAPRRVIYFDVLRIVAIFVVVAVHLSAMHWADVDVNSRAWFAFNLYCTAGKWSVPIFVMISGALFLGREVSISAILKKNVARIATVFLFWSGCYALVDLIFRHALLSVVLSQLITGHYHLWFLYMIVGLYLLIPLLRPIVQNETLMRYFLLLAFLFTFLLPQLALFTSFVSHEASTVIRTVIMYSYCFFPLGFTIYFVGGYYLSRRNFSRREEIVLYCVGIAALLFSIIAPAVLSRAQGAPNATFYNYNDLNVLCTSVPIFVFAKQHLNFPRMGEKTYALLRKLSKYSFGVYLVHPMVIELLQHFGIDTFSCNAFFSVPLLAVFVFAVSTLISALLNVIPFIKDHFV
;
A
#
# COMPACT_ATOMS: atom_id res chain seq x y z
N MET A 1 -21.33 30.35 -27.16
CA MET A 1 -21.15 29.79 -25.80
C MET A 1 -20.06 28.73 -25.88
N PRO A 2 -18.91 28.89 -25.21
CA PRO A 2 -17.90 27.84 -25.21
C PRO A 2 -18.48 26.62 -24.47
N ALA A 3 -18.50 25.48 -25.15
CA ALA A 3 -18.95 24.21 -24.59
C ALA A 3 -18.20 23.96 -23.28
N LYS A 4 -18.93 23.77 -22.18
CA LYS A 4 -18.37 23.24 -20.94
C LYS A 4 -17.64 21.95 -21.30
N ASN A 5 -16.30 21.95 -21.21
CA ASN A 5 -15.53 20.72 -21.25
C ASN A 5 -16.21 19.72 -20.31
N PRO A 6 -16.67 18.55 -20.80
CA PRO A 6 -17.27 17.56 -19.93
C PRO A 6 -16.24 17.24 -18.85
N ALA A 7 -16.64 17.37 -17.58
CA ALA A 7 -15.77 17.04 -16.46
C ALA A 7 -15.19 15.64 -16.71
N PRO A 8 -13.87 15.44 -16.58
CA PRO A 8 -13.23 14.18 -16.94
C PRO A 8 -13.97 13.02 -16.26
N ARG A 9 -14.49 12.09 -17.08
CA ARG A 9 -15.32 10.97 -16.61
C ARG A 9 -14.51 10.17 -15.61
N ARG A 10 -14.91 10.23 -14.33
CA ARG A 10 -14.20 9.59 -13.22
C ARG A 10 -14.14 8.08 -13.46
N VAL A 11 -12.94 7.54 -13.32
CA VAL A 11 -12.61 6.14 -13.61
C VAL A 11 -13.00 5.26 -12.42
N ILE A 12 -14.03 4.42 -12.59
CA ILE A 12 -14.68 3.69 -11.49
C ILE A 12 -13.72 2.67 -10.84
N TYR A 13 -12.90 1.97 -11.62
CA TYR A 13 -12.02 0.95 -11.06
C TYR A 13 -11.00 1.52 -10.08
N PHE A 14 -10.59 2.78 -10.20
CA PHE A 14 -9.73 3.42 -9.19
C PHE A 14 -10.45 3.60 -7.85
N ASP A 15 -11.74 3.90 -7.88
CA ASP A 15 -12.53 4.04 -6.65
C ASP A 15 -12.70 2.68 -5.97
N VAL A 16 -12.99 1.63 -6.75
CA VAL A 16 -13.09 0.25 -6.27
C VAL A 16 -11.75 -0.21 -5.68
N LEU A 17 -10.65 -0.04 -6.40
CA LEU A 17 -9.32 -0.42 -5.92
C LEU A 17 -8.95 0.28 -4.62
N ARG A 18 -9.25 1.58 -4.47
CA ARG A 18 -8.99 2.30 -3.20
C ARG A 18 -9.76 1.71 -2.02
N ILE A 19 -11.04 1.40 -2.22
CA ILE A 19 -11.91 0.85 -1.16
C ILE A 19 -11.43 -0.54 -0.75
N VAL A 20 -11.18 -1.42 -1.72
CA VAL A 20 -10.71 -2.78 -1.43
C VAL A 20 -9.31 -2.74 -0.82
N ALA A 21 -8.40 -1.94 -1.37
CA ALA A 21 -7.04 -1.84 -0.85
C ALA A 21 -7.03 -1.29 0.59
N ILE A 22 -7.84 -0.29 0.94
CA ILE A 22 -7.85 0.22 2.32
C ILE A 22 -8.42 -0.81 3.30
N PHE A 23 -9.46 -1.55 2.91
CA PHE A 23 -9.99 -2.64 3.72
C PHE A 23 -8.93 -3.72 3.96
N VAL A 24 -8.17 -4.07 2.92
CA VAL A 24 -7.08 -5.04 3.01
C VAL A 24 -5.93 -4.52 3.88
N VAL A 25 -5.58 -3.22 3.85
CA VAL A 25 -4.60 -2.62 4.77
C VAL A 25 -5.03 -2.79 6.23
N VAL A 26 -6.32 -2.59 6.54
CA VAL A 26 -6.85 -2.81 7.89
C VAL A 26 -6.68 -4.28 8.30
N ALA A 27 -7.02 -5.22 7.43
CA ALA A 27 -6.84 -6.65 7.71
C ALA A 27 -5.36 -7.03 7.90
N VAL A 28 -4.45 -6.45 7.11
CA VAL A 28 -3.01 -6.63 7.28
C VAL A 28 -2.56 -6.16 8.66
N HIS A 29 -2.97 -4.97 9.10
CA HIS A 29 -2.59 -4.46 10.42
C HIS A 29 -3.17 -5.27 11.58
N LEU A 30 -4.41 -5.74 11.48
CA LEU A 30 -4.99 -6.67 12.46
C LEU A 30 -4.20 -7.99 12.52
N SER A 31 -3.85 -8.54 11.36
CA SER A 31 -3.07 -9.79 11.30
C SER A 31 -1.63 -9.63 11.78
N ALA A 32 -1.05 -8.44 11.67
CA ALA A 32 0.33 -8.18 12.08
C ALA A 32 0.51 -8.07 13.60
N MET A 33 -0.56 -7.79 14.36
CA MET A 33 -0.51 -7.58 15.82
C MET A 33 0.21 -8.69 16.58
N HIS A 34 -0.21 -9.93 16.33
CA HIS A 34 0.26 -11.12 17.03
C HIS A 34 1.07 -12.03 16.11
N TRP A 35 1.50 -11.52 14.95
CA TRP A 35 2.26 -12.32 13.98
C TRP A 35 3.64 -12.71 14.50
N ALA A 36 4.27 -11.85 15.30
CA ALA A 36 5.61 -12.07 15.84
C ALA A 36 5.61 -12.93 17.13
N ASP A 37 4.51 -12.94 17.88
CA ASP A 37 4.48 -13.42 19.27
C ASP A 37 3.80 -14.80 19.43
N VAL A 38 3.47 -15.46 18.31
CA VAL A 38 2.70 -16.70 18.28
C VAL A 38 3.49 -17.81 17.61
N ASP A 39 3.36 -19.03 18.12
CA ASP A 39 3.99 -20.22 17.55
C ASP A 39 3.63 -20.40 16.06
N VAL A 40 4.67 -20.45 15.23
CA VAL A 40 4.62 -20.64 13.77
C VAL A 40 3.93 -21.94 13.32
N ASN A 41 3.82 -22.91 14.23
CA ASN A 41 3.12 -24.17 13.99
C ASN A 41 1.61 -24.07 14.29
N SER A 42 1.17 -23.02 14.98
CA SER A 42 -0.23 -22.84 15.35
C SER A 42 -1.12 -22.47 14.16
N ARG A 43 -2.41 -22.77 14.29
CA ARG A 43 -3.44 -22.33 13.33
C ARG A 43 -3.62 -20.82 13.32
N ALA A 44 -3.41 -20.17 14.47
CA ALA A 44 -3.53 -18.73 14.61
C ALA A 44 -2.44 -18.01 13.80
N TRP A 45 -1.19 -18.43 13.95
CA TRP A 45 -0.07 -17.88 13.19
C TRP A 45 -0.27 -18.06 11.68
N PHE A 46 -0.74 -19.23 11.22
CA PHE A 46 -1.01 -19.42 9.80
C PHE A 46 -2.10 -18.47 9.27
N ALA A 47 -3.15 -18.21 10.04
CA ALA A 47 -4.16 -17.21 9.68
C ALA A 47 -3.55 -15.80 9.59
N PHE A 48 -2.69 -15.43 10.55
CA PHE A 48 -1.98 -14.15 10.52
C PHE A 48 -1.05 -14.02 9.31
N ASN A 49 -0.26 -15.05 9.01
CA ASN A 49 0.55 -15.14 7.79
C ASN A 49 -0.32 -14.98 6.55
N LEU A 50 -1.43 -15.73 6.46
CA LEU A 50 -2.36 -15.68 5.32
C LEU A 50 -2.85 -14.26 5.05
N TYR A 51 -3.43 -13.57 6.03
CA TYR A 51 -3.98 -12.23 5.83
C TYR A 51 -2.88 -11.18 5.61
N CYS A 52 -1.76 -11.29 6.33
CA CYS A 52 -0.67 -10.33 6.24
C CYS A 52 0.02 -10.38 4.87
N THR A 53 0.36 -11.57 4.36
CA THR A 53 1.06 -11.71 3.07
C THR A 53 0.12 -11.55 1.88
N ALA A 54 -1.08 -12.15 1.93
CA ALA A 54 -2.06 -12.03 0.87
C ALA A 54 -2.55 -10.59 0.70
N GLY A 55 -2.41 -9.74 1.73
CA GLY A 55 -2.80 -8.34 1.68
C GLY A 55 -1.71 -7.36 1.24
N LYS A 56 -0.45 -7.79 1.03
CA LYS A 56 0.68 -6.89 0.73
C LYS A 56 0.52 -6.10 -0.56
N TRP A 57 -0.28 -6.58 -1.52
CA TRP A 57 -0.56 -5.86 -2.77
C TRP A 57 -1.33 -4.54 -2.56
N SER A 58 -2.00 -4.37 -1.42
CA SER A 58 -2.85 -3.21 -1.14
C SER A 58 -2.10 -1.88 -1.19
N VAL A 59 -0.90 -1.80 -0.62
CA VAL A 59 -0.06 -0.59 -0.63
C VAL A 59 0.44 -0.24 -2.03
N PRO A 60 1.05 -1.15 -2.81
CA PRO A 60 1.38 -0.92 -4.22
C PRO A 60 0.21 -0.41 -5.08
N ILE A 61 -1.02 -0.86 -4.82
CA ILE A 61 -2.21 -0.37 -5.53
C ILE A 61 -2.42 1.13 -5.31
N PHE A 62 -2.28 1.65 -4.08
CA PHE A 62 -2.36 3.10 -3.84
C PHE A 62 -1.29 3.88 -4.61
N VAL A 63 -0.09 3.31 -4.70
CA VAL A 63 1.02 3.91 -5.44
C VAL A 63 0.75 3.93 -6.95
N MET A 64 0.28 2.81 -7.52
CA MET A 64 -0.10 2.71 -8.93
C MET A 64 -1.22 3.68 -9.29
N ILE A 65 -2.26 3.78 -8.46
CA ILE A 65 -3.36 4.74 -8.67
C ILE A 65 -2.82 6.17 -8.65
N SER A 66 -1.94 6.49 -7.70
CA SER A 66 -1.33 7.82 -7.61
C SER A 66 -0.54 8.15 -8.87
N GLY A 67 0.32 7.25 -9.33
CA GLY A 67 1.09 7.46 -10.55
C GLY A 67 0.23 7.65 -11.80
N ALA A 68 -0.81 6.83 -11.96
CA ALA A 68 -1.77 6.94 -13.06
C ALA A 68 -2.46 8.31 -13.13
N LEU A 69 -2.79 8.88 -11.96
CA LEU A 69 -3.51 10.15 -11.85
C LEU A 69 -2.62 11.39 -11.92
N PHE A 70 -1.39 11.33 -11.41
CA PHE A 70 -0.52 12.49 -11.27
C PHE A 70 0.49 12.66 -12.41
N LEU A 71 1.02 11.57 -12.97
CA LEU A 71 2.06 11.65 -14.00
C LEU A 71 1.52 12.15 -15.35
N GLY A 72 0.23 11.97 -15.62
CA GLY A 72 -0.42 12.43 -16.86
C GLY A 72 -0.98 13.84 -16.84
N ARG A 73 -0.75 14.61 -15.76
CA ARG A 73 -1.25 15.98 -15.63
C ARG A 73 -0.09 16.95 -15.69
N GLU A 74 -0.26 18.03 -16.44
CA GLU A 74 0.65 19.17 -16.40
C GLU A 74 0.34 20.03 -15.17
N VAL A 75 1.10 19.81 -14.09
CA VAL A 75 1.00 20.58 -12.84
C VAL A 75 2.35 21.21 -12.55
N SER A 76 2.43 22.52 -12.36
CA SER A 76 3.71 23.19 -12.06
C SER A 76 4.38 22.62 -10.80
N ILE A 77 5.71 22.69 -10.73
CA ILE A 77 6.49 22.27 -9.56
C ILE A 77 5.98 22.97 -8.29
N SER A 78 5.72 24.28 -8.39
CA SER A 78 5.18 25.07 -7.28
C SER A 78 3.83 24.53 -6.79
N ALA A 79 2.95 24.11 -7.69
CA ALA A 79 1.66 23.54 -7.30
C ALA A 79 1.81 22.14 -6.66
N ILE A 80 2.76 21.31 -7.11
CA ILE A 80 3.06 20.02 -6.46
C ILE A 80 3.53 20.26 -5.01
N LEU A 81 4.49 21.17 -4.81
CA LEU A 81 5.04 21.48 -3.50
C LEU A 81 3.99 22.11 -2.57
N LYS A 82 3.34 23.19 -3.01
CA LYS A 82 2.43 23.97 -2.17
C LYS A 82 1.08 23.31 -1.92
N LYS A 83 0.57 22.48 -2.84
CA LYS A 83 -0.77 21.87 -2.71
C LYS A 83 -0.73 20.41 -2.27
N ASN A 84 0.19 19.61 -2.82
CA ASN A 84 0.20 18.18 -2.55
C ASN A 84 1.13 17.85 -1.38
N VAL A 85 2.39 18.29 -1.47
CA VAL A 85 3.40 18.01 -0.44
C VAL A 85 3.06 18.73 0.87
N ALA A 86 2.77 20.03 0.82
CA ALA A 86 2.40 20.77 2.03
C ALA A 86 1.13 20.23 2.72
N ARG A 87 0.13 19.79 1.94
CA ARG A 87 -1.06 19.14 2.50
C ARG A 87 -0.69 17.83 3.22
N ILE A 88 0.08 16.95 2.58
CA ILE A 88 0.46 15.68 3.21
C ILE A 88 1.35 15.92 4.43
N ALA A 89 2.27 16.88 4.38
CA ALA A 89 3.07 17.26 5.54
C ALA A 89 2.20 17.78 6.70
N THR A 90 1.18 18.59 6.40
CA THR A 90 0.23 19.09 7.40
C THR A 90 -0.59 17.95 8.03
N VAL A 91 -1.12 17.05 7.20
CA VAL A 91 -1.83 15.84 7.65
C VAL A 91 -0.90 14.99 8.53
N PHE A 92 0.34 14.77 8.09
CA PHE A 92 1.33 14.00 8.84
C PHE A 92 1.58 14.59 10.22
N LEU A 93 1.91 15.89 10.31
CA LEU A 93 2.21 16.55 11.58
C LEU A 93 1.02 16.51 12.54
N PHE A 94 -0.20 16.72 12.02
CA PHE A 94 -1.42 16.66 12.82
C PHE A 94 -1.66 15.25 13.40
N TRP A 95 -1.64 14.21 12.56
CA TRP A 95 -1.91 12.85 13.02
C TRP A 95 -0.77 12.30 13.87
N SER A 96 0.47 12.60 13.51
CA SER A 96 1.65 12.29 14.32
C SER A 96 1.50 12.87 15.74
N GLY A 97 1.06 14.13 15.85
CA GLY A 97 0.70 14.76 17.12
C GLY A 97 -0.41 14.05 17.89
N CYS A 98 -1.48 13.65 17.20
CA CYS A 98 -2.58 12.92 17.83
C CYS A 98 -2.13 11.58 18.41
N TYR A 99 -1.36 10.79 17.66
CA TYR A 99 -0.85 9.49 18.13
C TYR A 99 0.17 9.66 19.27
N ALA A 100 1.08 10.63 19.17
CA ALA A 100 2.05 10.91 20.22
C ALA A 100 1.36 11.36 21.53
N LEU A 101 0.26 12.11 21.43
CA LEU A 101 -0.55 12.51 22.58
C LEU A 101 -1.27 11.31 23.22
N VAL A 102 -1.79 10.39 22.40
CA VAL A 102 -2.40 9.14 22.90
C VAL A 102 -1.38 8.33 23.68
N ASP A 103 -0.16 8.15 23.15
CA ASP A 103 0.90 7.41 23.83
C ASP A 103 1.36 8.10 25.13
N LEU A 104 1.39 9.44 25.15
CA LEU A 104 1.70 10.19 26.37
C LEU A 104 0.64 9.99 27.46
N ILE A 105 -0.64 10.14 27.11
CA ILE A 105 -1.75 10.15 28.08
C ILE A 105 -2.09 8.73 28.55
N PHE A 106 -2.23 7.79 27.62
CA PHE A 106 -2.78 6.46 27.90
C PHE A 106 -1.71 5.39 28.12
N ARG A 107 -0.49 5.59 27.61
CA ARG A 107 0.63 4.63 27.78
C ARG A 107 1.75 5.17 28.65
N HIS A 108 1.63 6.38 29.18
CA HIS A 108 2.64 7.05 30.00
C HIS A 108 4.04 7.02 29.35
N ALA A 109 4.09 7.18 28.03
CA ALA A 109 5.33 7.15 27.28
C ALA A 109 6.27 8.28 27.72
N LEU A 110 7.58 8.01 27.69
CA LEU A 110 8.60 9.01 27.96
C LEU A 110 8.49 10.17 26.96
N LEU A 111 8.74 11.40 27.41
CA LEU A 111 8.72 12.58 26.53
C LEU A 111 9.66 12.44 25.33
N SER A 112 10.79 11.76 25.48
CA SER A 112 11.72 11.46 24.37
C SER A 112 11.08 10.59 23.28
N VAL A 113 10.23 9.63 23.66
CA VAL A 113 9.47 8.78 22.74
C VAL A 113 8.40 9.60 22.03
N VAL A 114 7.66 10.43 22.77
CA VAL A 114 6.63 11.34 22.20
C VAL A 114 7.26 12.30 21.19
N LEU A 115 8.37 12.94 21.53
CA LEU A 115 9.09 13.83 20.62
C LEU A 115 9.63 13.09 19.39
N SER A 116 10.15 11.87 19.58
CA SER A 116 10.57 11.02 18.46
C SER A 116 9.40 10.71 17.55
N GLN A 117 8.25 10.31 18.12
CA GLN A 117 7.04 9.99 17.36
C GLN A 117 6.48 11.18 16.61
N LEU A 118 6.56 12.41 17.13
CA LEU A 118 6.16 13.60 16.37
C LEU A 118 6.89 13.69 15.02
N ILE A 119 8.15 13.28 14.99
CA ILE A 119 9.00 13.29 13.79
C ILE A 119 8.83 12.01 12.98
N THR A 120 8.91 10.83 13.59
CA THR A 120 8.89 9.55 12.87
C THR A 120 7.48 9.12 12.44
N GLY A 121 6.47 9.60 13.17
CA GLY A 121 5.08 9.21 13.04
C GLY A 121 4.80 7.84 13.66
N HIS A 122 3.52 7.56 13.87
CA HIS A 122 3.06 6.21 14.24
C HIS A 122 3.34 5.21 13.10
N TYR A 123 3.39 3.90 13.41
CA TYR A 123 3.96 2.88 12.53
C TYR A 123 3.41 2.83 11.10
N HIS A 124 2.19 3.31 10.85
CA HIS A 124 1.51 3.29 9.56
C HIS A 124 1.75 4.59 8.75
N LEU A 125 2.15 5.69 9.40
CA LEU A 125 2.33 7.01 8.80
C LEU A 125 3.56 7.09 7.87
N TRP A 126 4.42 6.07 7.87
CA TRP A 126 5.54 5.94 6.93
C TRP A 126 5.11 6.07 5.45
N PHE A 127 3.88 5.65 5.11
CA PHE A 127 3.36 5.77 3.75
C PHE A 127 3.25 7.24 3.31
N LEU A 128 2.98 8.17 4.23
CA LEU A 128 2.94 9.61 3.94
C LEU A 128 4.33 10.14 3.54
N TYR A 129 5.40 9.69 4.22
CA TYR A 129 6.77 9.99 3.83
C TYR A 129 7.09 9.48 2.43
N MET A 130 6.77 8.22 2.18
CA MET A 130 7.04 7.58 0.89
C MET A 130 6.30 8.28 -0.26
N ILE A 131 5.01 8.58 -0.11
CA ILE A 131 4.22 9.21 -1.17
C ILE A 131 4.63 10.67 -1.41
N VAL A 132 5.07 11.40 -0.37
CA VAL A 132 5.69 12.73 -0.53
C VAL A 132 6.95 12.62 -1.37
N GLY A 133 7.82 11.66 -1.09
CA GLY A 133 9.00 11.41 -1.90
C GLY A 133 8.67 11.15 -3.36
N LEU A 134 7.66 10.32 -3.65
CA LEU A 134 7.18 10.11 -5.02
C LEU A 134 6.62 11.38 -5.67
N TYR A 135 5.94 12.24 -4.91
CA TYR A 135 5.41 13.49 -5.43
C TYR A 135 6.52 14.49 -5.78
N LEU A 136 7.58 14.55 -5.00
CA LEU A 136 8.78 15.34 -5.30
C LEU A 136 9.47 14.86 -6.59
N LEU A 137 9.38 13.57 -6.91
CA LEU A 137 9.92 12.99 -8.14
C LEU A 137 9.04 13.21 -9.38
N ILE A 138 7.79 13.65 -9.24
CA ILE A 138 6.87 13.85 -10.38
C ILE A 138 7.51 14.70 -11.51
N PRO A 139 8.13 15.87 -11.25
CA PRO A 139 8.73 16.69 -12.30
C PRO A 139 9.84 15.96 -13.07
N LEU A 140 10.59 15.08 -12.40
CA LEU A 140 11.67 14.30 -13.00
C LEU A 140 11.14 13.09 -13.78
N LEU A 141 10.08 12.46 -13.28
CA LEU A 141 9.47 11.28 -13.92
C LEU A 141 8.58 11.64 -15.11
N ARG A 142 8.13 12.89 -15.23
CA ARG A 142 7.22 13.31 -16.31
C ARG A 142 7.81 13.19 -17.71
N PRO A 143 8.99 13.75 -18.01
CA PRO A 143 9.62 13.57 -19.32
C PRO A 143 9.84 12.10 -19.66
N ILE A 144 10.15 11.28 -18.64
CA ILE A 144 10.32 9.83 -18.79
C ILE A 144 9.03 9.17 -19.26
N VAL A 145 7.88 9.49 -18.65
CA VAL A 145 6.60 8.84 -19.02
C VAL A 145 5.96 9.38 -20.30
N GLN A 146 6.42 10.52 -20.80
CA GLN A 146 5.98 11.08 -22.08
C GLN A 146 6.64 10.38 -23.28
N ASN A 147 7.82 9.78 -23.09
CA ASN A 147 8.49 8.97 -24.10
C ASN A 147 8.34 7.48 -23.76
N GLU A 148 7.63 6.73 -24.61
CA GLU A 148 7.32 5.32 -24.33
C GLU A 148 8.58 4.45 -24.18
N THR A 149 9.59 4.66 -25.03
CA THR A 149 10.85 3.91 -24.98
C THR A 149 11.58 4.19 -23.66
N LEU A 150 11.69 5.46 -23.27
CA LEU A 150 12.34 5.86 -22.02
C LEU A 150 11.59 5.36 -20.79
N MET A 151 10.26 5.40 -20.81
CA MET A 151 9.41 4.83 -19.76
C MET A 151 9.63 3.32 -19.61
N ARG A 152 9.64 2.57 -20.71
CA ARG A 152 9.89 1.11 -20.70
C ARG A 152 11.29 0.79 -20.20
N TYR A 153 12.29 1.57 -20.62
CA TYR A 153 13.67 1.45 -20.13
C TYR A 153 13.76 1.73 -18.62
N PHE A 154 13.10 2.80 -18.14
CA PHE A 154 13.00 3.10 -16.71
C PHE A 154 12.37 1.94 -15.93
N LEU A 155 11.25 1.40 -16.42
CA LEU A 155 10.58 0.26 -15.78
C LEU A 155 11.46 -1.01 -15.76
N LEU A 156 12.22 -1.25 -16.82
CA LEU A 156 13.16 -2.38 -16.90
C LEU A 156 14.27 -2.25 -15.86
N LEU A 157 14.91 -1.08 -15.77
CA LEU A 157 15.95 -0.84 -14.77
C LEU A 157 15.38 -0.89 -13.35
N ALA A 158 14.23 -0.26 -13.11
CA ALA A 158 13.56 -0.32 -11.81
C ALA A 158 13.21 -1.76 -11.42
N PHE A 159 12.75 -2.58 -12.37
CA PHE A 159 12.50 -4.02 -12.16
C PHE A 159 13.78 -4.77 -11.79
N LEU A 160 14.85 -4.56 -12.56
CA LEU A 160 16.13 -5.23 -12.35
C LEU A 160 16.70 -4.95 -10.95
N PHE A 161 16.82 -3.67 -10.60
CA PHE A 161 17.51 -3.25 -9.38
C PHE A 161 16.64 -3.33 -8.12
N THR A 162 15.32 -3.19 -8.22
CA THR A 162 14.43 -3.22 -7.05
C THR A 162 13.95 -4.64 -6.74
N PHE A 163 13.74 -5.48 -7.74
CA PHE A 163 13.11 -6.80 -7.56
C PHE A 163 14.07 -7.94 -7.94
N LEU A 164 14.54 -7.96 -9.20
CA LEU A 164 15.21 -9.14 -9.73
C LEU A 164 16.56 -9.42 -9.03
N LEU A 165 17.42 -8.42 -8.90
CA LEU A 165 18.74 -8.58 -8.29
C LEU A 165 18.67 -8.88 -6.78
N PRO A 166 17.89 -8.15 -5.95
CA PRO A 166 17.74 -8.51 -4.53
C PRO A 166 17.14 -9.91 -4.34
N GLN A 167 16.18 -10.29 -5.18
CA GLN A 167 15.56 -11.62 -5.11
C GLN A 167 16.52 -12.72 -5.56
N LEU A 168 17.36 -12.47 -6.56
CA LEU A 168 18.42 -13.38 -6.97
C LEU A 168 19.42 -13.60 -5.82
N ALA A 169 19.87 -12.51 -5.18
CA ALA A 169 20.73 -12.59 -4.01
C ALA A 169 20.09 -13.35 -2.83
N LEU A 170 18.77 -13.20 -2.65
CA LEU A 170 18.03 -13.95 -1.64
C LEU A 170 17.97 -15.44 -2.00
N PHE A 171 17.58 -15.80 -3.21
CA PHE A 171 17.43 -17.21 -3.58
C PHE A 171 18.77 -17.95 -3.63
N THR A 172 19.85 -17.29 -4.06
CA THR A 172 21.19 -17.90 -4.01
C THR A 172 21.66 -18.13 -2.59
N SER A 173 21.19 -17.35 -1.60
CA SER A 173 21.54 -17.57 -0.19
C SER A 173 21.03 -18.90 0.38
N PHE A 174 19.99 -19.49 -0.23
CA PHE A 174 19.52 -20.82 0.11
C PHE A 174 20.38 -21.95 -0.51
N VAL A 175 21.24 -21.63 -1.47
CA VAL A 175 22.09 -22.60 -2.18
C VAL A 175 23.56 -22.48 -1.77
N SER A 176 24.12 -21.28 -1.77
CA SER A 176 25.48 -20.97 -1.31
C SER A 176 25.54 -19.56 -0.72
N HIS A 177 26.05 -19.48 0.51
CA HIS A 177 26.18 -18.21 1.21
C HIS A 177 27.25 -17.32 0.58
N GLU A 178 28.35 -17.91 0.10
CA GLU A 178 29.46 -17.24 -0.58
C GLU A 178 28.97 -16.62 -1.89
N ALA A 179 28.24 -17.38 -2.72
CA ALA A 179 27.69 -16.90 -3.97
C ALA A 179 26.69 -15.74 -3.75
N SER A 180 25.81 -15.87 -2.75
CA SER A 180 24.91 -14.78 -2.35
C SER A 180 25.69 -13.54 -1.92
N THR A 181 26.77 -13.69 -1.15
CA THR A 181 27.59 -12.57 -0.68
C THR A 181 28.26 -11.84 -1.84
N VAL A 182 28.79 -12.57 -2.83
CA VAL A 182 29.34 -11.96 -4.06
C VAL A 182 28.27 -11.14 -4.79
N ILE A 183 27.08 -11.72 -5.02
CA ILE A 183 25.99 -11.03 -5.70
C ILE A 183 25.55 -9.78 -4.92
N ARG A 184 25.38 -9.87 -3.60
CA ARG A 184 25.04 -8.73 -2.74
C ARG A 184 26.10 -7.63 -2.81
N THR A 185 27.37 -8.00 -2.85
CA THR A 185 28.50 -7.05 -2.96
C THR A 185 28.46 -6.33 -4.31
N VAL A 186 28.24 -7.04 -5.41
CA VAL A 186 28.11 -6.43 -6.75
C VAL A 186 26.91 -5.48 -6.81
N ILE A 187 25.76 -5.89 -6.25
CA ILE A 187 24.58 -5.02 -6.17
C ILE A 187 24.90 -3.75 -5.38
N MET A 188 25.53 -3.88 -4.21
CA MET A 188 25.93 -2.75 -3.38
C MET A 188 26.89 -1.82 -4.12
N TYR A 189 27.91 -2.36 -4.80
CA TYR A 189 28.90 -1.59 -5.56
C TYR A 189 28.34 -0.93 -6.81
N SER A 190 27.21 -1.41 -7.34
CA SER A 190 26.55 -0.72 -8.45
C SER A 190 26.04 0.67 -8.05
N TYR A 191 25.81 0.91 -6.74
CA TYR A 191 25.14 2.10 -6.18
C TYR A 191 23.85 2.50 -6.92
N CYS A 192 23.24 1.56 -7.65
CA CYS A 192 22.07 1.80 -8.48
C CYS A 192 20.81 1.52 -7.66
N PHE A 193 20.49 2.45 -6.77
CA PHE A 193 19.29 2.41 -5.96
C PHE A 193 18.20 3.26 -6.62
N PHE A 194 17.18 2.61 -7.17
CA PHE A 194 16.01 3.32 -7.66
C PHE A 194 15.30 4.00 -6.48
N PRO A 195 14.99 5.31 -6.56
CA PRO A 195 14.40 6.01 -5.44
C PRO A 195 13.16 5.29 -4.89
N LEU A 196 13.21 5.01 -3.58
CA LEU A 196 12.16 4.42 -2.75
C LEU A 196 11.67 3.00 -3.16
N GLY A 197 12.16 2.38 -4.23
CA GLY A 197 11.63 1.13 -4.81
C GLY A 197 10.20 1.25 -5.37
N PHE A 198 9.36 2.09 -4.77
CA PHE A 198 7.97 2.37 -5.16
C PHE A 198 7.82 3.17 -6.46
N THR A 199 8.91 3.73 -7.00
CA THR A 199 8.89 4.41 -8.30
C THR A 199 8.46 3.47 -9.42
N ILE A 200 8.76 2.16 -9.33
CA ILE A 200 8.25 1.18 -10.30
C ILE A 200 6.72 1.10 -10.27
N TYR A 201 6.11 1.12 -9.09
CA TYR A 201 4.67 1.01 -8.94
C TYR A 201 4.02 2.31 -9.40
N PHE A 202 4.65 3.44 -9.12
CA PHE A 202 4.16 4.76 -9.52
C PHE A 202 4.16 4.90 -11.05
N VAL A 203 5.31 4.70 -11.71
CA VAL A 203 5.40 4.74 -13.18
C VAL A 203 4.63 3.58 -13.82
N GLY A 204 4.66 2.41 -13.20
CA GLY A 204 3.94 1.21 -13.64
C GLY A 204 2.42 1.42 -13.67
N GLY A 205 1.84 2.06 -12.65
CA GLY A 205 0.42 2.40 -12.65
C GLY A 205 0.04 3.33 -13.80
N TYR A 206 0.89 4.32 -14.12
CA TYR A 206 0.72 5.17 -15.30
C TYR A 206 0.75 4.35 -16.60
N TYR A 207 1.76 3.49 -16.77
CA TYR A 207 1.90 2.63 -17.93
C TYR A 207 0.70 1.67 -18.10
N LEU A 208 0.37 0.91 -17.06
CA LEU A 208 -0.72 -0.08 -17.07
C LEU A 208 -2.08 0.57 -17.32
N SER A 209 -2.31 1.78 -16.79
CA SER A 209 -3.57 2.51 -17.01
C SER A 209 -3.83 2.87 -18.48
N ARG A 210 -2.78 3.06 -19.28
CA ARG A 210 -2.85 3.48 -20.69
C ARG A 210 -2.68 2.34 -21.69
N ARG A 211 -1.98 1.28 -21.31
CA ARG A 211 -1.75 0.12 -22.16
C ARG A 211 -3.01 -0.72 -22.38
N ASN A 212 -3.31 -1.11 -23.61
CA ASN A 212 -4.33 -2.12 -23.88
C ASN A 212 -3.74 -3.52 -23.68
N PHE A 213 -4.56 -4.45 -23.18
CA PHE A 213 -4.17 -5.84 -22.98
C PHE A 213 -5.02 -6.74 -23.88
N SER A 214 -4.36 -7.70 -24.51
CA SER A 214 -5.02 -8.81 -25.19
C SER A 214 -5.47 -9.86 -24.18
N ARG A 215 -6.46 -10.68 -24.57
CA ARG A 215 -6.96 -11.77 -23.72
C ARG A 215 -5.87 -12.75 -23.29
N ARG A 216 -4.86 -13.00 -24.14
CA ARG A 216 -3.73 -13.88 -23.82
C ARG A 216 -2.86 -13.27 -22.71
N GLU A 217 -2.55 -11.98 -22.81
CA GLU A 217 -1.76 -11.27 -21.79
C GLU A 217 -2.49 -11.22 -20.44
N GLU A 218 -3.81 -11.01 -20.45
CA GLU A 218 -4.64 -11.06 -19.24
C GLU A 218 -4.57 -12.44 -18.56
N ILE A 219 -4.77 -13.52 -19.32
CA ILE A 219 -4.70 -14.89 -18.77
C ILE A 219 -3.32 -15.16 -18.17
N VAL A 220 -2.24 -14.80 -18.87
CA VAL A 220 -0.87 -14.96 -18.35
C VAL A 220 -0.68 -14.17 -17.06
N LEU A 221 -1.10 -12.90 -17.03
CA LEU A 221 -1.01 -12.07 -15.82
C LEU A 221 -1.81 -12.67 -14.67
N TYR A 222 -3.01 -13.17 -14.91
CA TYR A 222 -3.85 -13.76 -13.86
C TYR A 222 -3.24 -15.06 -13.33
N CYS A 223 -2.71 -15.93 -14.20
CA CYS A 223 -1.98 -17.13 -13.78
C CYS A 223 -0.74 -16.78 -12.95
N VAL A 224 0.06 -15.81 -13.38
CA VAL A 224 1.21 -15.30 -12.62
C VAL A 224 0.77 -14.73 -11.27
N GLY A 225 -0.31 -13.97 -11.23
CA GLY A 225 -0.87 -13.38 -10.01
C GLY A 225 -1.33 -14.43 -9.01
N ILE A 226 -2.02 -15.48 -9.48
CA ILE A 226 -2.45 -16.60 -8.63
C ILE A 226 -1.24 -17.36 -8.10
N ALA A 227 -0.28 -17.69 -8.96
CA ALA A 227 0.94 -18.38 -8.54
C ALA A 227 1.74 -17.56 -7.51
N ALA A 228 1.90 -16.26 -7.73
CA ALA A 228 2.57 -15.36 -6.81
C ALA A 228 1.82 -15.18 -5.48
N LEU A 229 0.48 -15.20 -5.49
CA LEU A 229 -0.34 -15.16 -4.28
C LEU A 229 -0.15 -16.44 -3.46
N LEU A 230 -0.21 -17.61 -4.10
CA LEU A 230 0.05 -18.89 -3.45
C LEU A 230 1.47 -18.94 -2.88
N PHE A 231 2.47 -18.48 -3.64
CA PHE A 231 3.83 -18.35 -3.15
C PHE A 231 3.93 -17.43 -1.92
N SER A 232 3.26 -16.27 -1.95
CA SER A 232 3.23 -15.32 -0.83
C SER A 232 2.66 -15.92 0.45
N ILE A 233 1.78 -16.91 0.36
CA ILE A 233 1.19 -17.58 1.51
C ILE A 233 2.08 -18.75 1.98
N ILE A 234 2.55 -19.56 1.04
CA ILE A 234 3.23 -20.84 1.32
C ILE A 234 4.70 -20.62 1.69
N ALA A 235 5.46 -19.84 0.91
CA ALA A 235 6.90 -19.69 1.10
C ALA A 235 7.28 -19.13 2.49
N PRO A 236 6.66 -18.03 2.99
CA PRO A 236 6.95 -17.56 4.33
C PRO A 236 6.50 -18.52 5.44
N ALA A 237 5.42 -19.29 5.23
CA ALA A 237 5.00 -20.32 6.18
C ALA A 237 6.01 -21.46 6.29
N VAL A 238 6.53 -21.94 5.14
CA VAL A 238 7.59 -22.95 5.09
C VAL A 238 8.87 -22.42 5.75
N LEU A 239 9.29 -21.21 5.39
CA LEU A 239 10.52 -20.61 5.91
C LEU A 239 10.45 -20.40 7.44
N SER A 240 9.34 -19.84 7.93
CA SER A 240 9.18 -19.56 9.36
C SER A 240 9.14 -20.86 10.19
N ARG A 241 8.48 -21.90 9.67
CA ARG A 241 8.45 -23.22 10.32
C ARG A 241 9.82 -23.90 10.32
N ALA A 242 10.56 -23.82 9.22
CA ALA A 242 11.91 -24.37 9.13
C ALA A 242 12.87 -23.68 10.11
N GLN A 243 12.67 -22.40 10.41
CA GLN A 243 13.49 -21.63 11.35
C GLN A 243 12.97 -21.68 12.80
N GLY A 244 11.76 -22.21 13.02
CA GLY A 244 11.12 -22.22 14.34
C GLY A 244 10.69 -20.83 14.85
N ALA A 245 10.71 -19.80 14.00
CA ALA A 245 10.39 -18.42 14.37
C ALA A 245 9.78 -17.64 13.19
N PRO A 246 8.92 -16.63 13.45
CA PRO A 246 8.34 -15.81 12.38
C PRO A 246 9.41 -15.12 11.53
N ASN A 247 9.31 -15.26 10.21
CA ASN A 247 10.27 -14.68 9.27
C ASN A 247 9.60 -13.77 8.24
N ALA A 248 10.07 -12.52 8.16
CA ALA A 248 9.49 -11.46 7.32
C ALA A 248 10.08 -11.36 5.89
N THR A 249 10.92 -12.30 5.47
CA THR A 249 11.68 -12.25 4.20
C THR A 249 10.82 -12.02 2.96
N PHE A 250 9.59 -12.56 2.90
CA PHE A 250 8.67 -12.45 1.75
C PHE A 250 7.50 -11.47 1.99
N TYR A 251 7.63 -10.58 2.98
CA TYR A 251 6.59 -9.64 3.39
C TYR A 251 6.83 -8.20 2.89
N ASN A 252 7.93 -7.94 2.18
CA ASN A 252 8.30 -6.61 1.76
C ASN A 252 7.56 -6.21 0.49
N TYR A 253 7.18 -4.94 0.39
CA TYR A 253 6.49 -4.42 -0.80
C TYR A 253 7.35 -4.44 -2.07
N ASN A 254 8.66 -4.58 -1.93
CA ASN A 254 9.63 -4.69 -3.03
C ASN A 254 10.00 -6.14 -3.34
N ASP A 255 9.35 -7.13 -2.73
CA ASP A 255 9.56 -8.53 -3.09
C ASP A 255 8.81 -8.87 -4.39
N LEU A 256 9.39 -9.79 -5.17
CA LEU A 256 8.85 -10.15 -6.49
C LEU A 256 7.43 -10.73 -6.42
N ASN A 257 7.11 -11.46 -5.35
CA ASN A 257 5.77 -11.99 -5.12
C ASN A 257 4.72 -10.89 -4.91
N VAL A 258 5.09 -9.77 -4.28
CA VAL A 258 4.20 -8.62 -4.11
C VAL A 258 3.99 -7.88 -5.43
N LEU A 259 5.04 -7.71 -6.24
CA LEU A 259 4.91 -7.13 -7.58
C LEU A 259 3.99 -7.98 -8.48
N CYS A 260 4.25 -9.28 -8.52
CA CYS A 260 3.54 -10.24 -9.36
C CYS A 260 2.09 -10.46 -8.91
N THR A 261 1.72 -10.15 -7.67
CA THR A 261 0.31 -10.11 -7.23
C THR A 261 -0.35 -8.76 -7.53
N SER A 262 0.36 -7.66 -7.30
CA SER A 262 -0.18 -6.30 -7.45
C SER A 262 -0.52 -5.92 -8.90
N VAL A 263 0.36 -6.25 -9.85
CA VAL A 263 0.17 -5.89 -11.27
C VAL A 263 -1.07 -6.56 -11.87
N PRO A 264 -1.28 -7.88 -11.73
CA PRO A 264 -2.49 -8.53 -12.22
C PRO A 264 -3.77 -8.02 -11.55
N ILE A 265 -3.75 -7.72 -10.25
CA ILE A 265 -4.93 -7.14 -9.55
C ILE A 265 -5.29 -5.77 -10.14
N PHE A 266 -4.30 -4.92 -10.41
CA PHE A 266 -4.53 -3.63 -11.05
C PHE A 266 -5.12 -3.80 -12.45
N VAL A 267 -4.57 -4.71 -13.25
CA VAL A 267 -5.04 -4.99 -14.63
C VAL A 267 -6.45 -5.59 -14.61
N PHE A 268 -6.73 -6.55 -13.73
CA PHE A 268 -8.05 -7.12 -13.54
C PHE A 268 -9.09 -6.04 -13.21
N ALA A 269 -8.76 -5.15 -12.27
CA ALA A 269 -9.65 -4.06 -11.91
C ALA A 269 -9.91 -3.12 -13.09
N LYS A 270 -8.86 -2.76 -13.83
CA LYS A 270 -8.98 -1.94 -15.04
C LYS A 270 -9.91 -2.57 -16.07
N GLN A 271 -9.78 -3.87 -16.32
CA GLN A 271 -10.56 -4.55 -17.36
C GLN A 271 -12.00 -4.84 -16.94
N HIS A 272 -12.24 -5.17 -15.67
CA HIS A 272 -13.51 -5.77 -15.25
C HIS A 272 -14.32 -4.94 -14.24
N LEU A 273 -13.73 -3.91 -13.60
CA LEU A 273 -14.37 -3.17 -12.50
C LEU A 273 -14.77 -1.73 -12.88
N ASN A 274 -15.00 -1.47 -14.17
CA ASN A 274 -15.46 -0.17 -14.67
C ASN A 274 -16.99 0.00 -14.72
N PHE A 275 -17.76 -1.06 -14.50
CA PHE A 275 -19.22 -1.08 -14.34
C PHE A 275 -20.02 0.05 -15.07
N PRO A 276 -20.03 0.09 -16.41
CA PRO A 276 -20.63 1.20 -17.16
C PRO A 276 -22.15 1.33 -17.00
N ARG A 277 -22.84 0.27 -16.54
CA ARG A 277 -24.29 0.21 -16.30
C ARG A 277 -24.66 0.32 -14.82
N MET A 278 -23.75 0.78 -13.96
CA MET A 278 -24.00 0.91 -12.54
C MET A 278 -25.05 2.00 -12.25
N GLY A 279 -26.01 1.71 -11.38
CA GLY A 279 -27.02 2.68 -10.96
C GLY A 279 -26.42 3.84 -10.15
N GLU A 280 -27.02 5.02 -10.26
CA GLU A 280 -26.54 6.28 -9.65
C GLU A 280 -26.35 6.17 -8.12
N LYS A 281 -27.23 5.45 -7.41
CA LYS A 281 -27.14 5.27 -5.95
C LYS A 281 -25.86 4.51 -5.56
N THR A 282 -25.59 3.40 -6.23
CA THR A 282 -24.38 2.57 -5.99
C THR A 282 -23.13 3.35 -6.36
N TYR A 283 -23.16 4.07 -7.48
CA TYR A 283 -22.06 4.90 -7.91
C TYR A 283 -21.77 6.04 -6.91
N ALA A 284 -22.80 6.69 -6.38
CA ALA A 284 -22.65 7.70 -5.33
C ALA A 284 -22.09 7.12 -4.03
N LEU A 285 -22.48 5.90 -3.65
CA LEU A 285 -21.93 5.21 -2.49
C LEU A 285 -20.44 4.89 -2.67
N LEU A 286 -20.05 4.28 -3.80
CA LEU A 286 -18.64 4.01 -4.11
C LEU A 286 -17.81 5.29 -4.08
N ARG A 287 -18.34 6.38 -4.63
CA ARG A 287 -17.67 7.68 -4.61
C ARG A 287 -17.43 8.17 -3.19
N LYS A 288 -18.41 8.02 -2.30
CA LYS A 288 -18.29 8.39 -0.88
C LYS A 288 -17.25 7.53 -0.17
N LEU A 289 -17.36 6.20 -0.28
CA LEU A 289 -16.42 5.26 0.36
C LEU A 289 -14.98 5.49 -0.12
N SER A 290 -14.79 5.70 -1.43
CA SER A 290 -13.47 6.00 -2.00
C SER A 290 -12.92 7.35 -1.52
N LYS A 291 -13.77 8.37 -1.36
CA LYS A 291 -13.38 9.67 -0.78
C LYS A 291 -12.88 9.49 0.66
N TYR A 292 -13.54 8.64 1.44
CA TYR A 292 -13.22 8.43 2.85
C TYR A 292 -12.01 7.51 3.09
N SER A 293 -11.50 6.82 2.07
CA SER A 293 -10.39 5.86 2.22
C SER A 293 -9.12 6.47 2.81
N PHE A 294 -8.82 7.75 2.52
CA PHE A 294 -7.65 8.42 3.12
C PHE A 294 -7.84 8.67 4.61
N GLY A 295 -9.02 9.11 5.05
CA GLY A 295 -9.31 9.21 6.48
C GLY A 295 -9.34 7.85 7.18
N VAL A 296 -9.85 6.80 6.54
CA VAL A 296 -9.76 5.43 7.08
C VAL A 296 -8.29 5.03 7.31
N TYR A 297 -7.40 5.33 6.36
CA TYR A 297 -5.96 5.12 6.53
C TYR A 297 -5.39 5.83 7.77
N LEU A 298 -5.82 7.05 8.06
CA LEU A 298 -5.30 7.83 9.19
C LEU A 298 -5.81 7.36 10.55
N VAL A 299 -7.07 6.87 10.62
CA VAL A 299 -7.74 6.59 11.91
C VAL A 299 -7.79 5.13 12.30
N HIS A 300 -7.64 4.19 11.36
CA HIS A 300 -7.84 2.77 11.66
C HIS A 300 -6.94 2.20 12.76
N PRO A 301 -5.67 2.61 12.93
CA PRO A 301 -4.81 2.13 14.03
C PRO A 301 -5.34 2.56 15.38
N MET A 302 -5.84 3.80 15.50
CA MET A 302 -6.48 4.27 16.74
C MET A 302 -7.70 3.42 17.12
N VAL A 303 -8.54 3.03 16.15
CA VAL A 303 -9.69 2.15 16.41
C VAL A 303 -9.23 0.76 16.84
N ILE A 304 -8.21 0.23 16.17
CA ILE A 304 -7.54 -1.03 16.49
C ILE A 304 -7.03 -1.03 17.94
N GLU A 305 -6.27 0.00 18.33
CA GLU A 305 -5.64 0.11 19.64
C GLU A 305 -6.67 0.33 20.75
N LEU A 306 -7.75 1.06 20.46
CA LEU A 306 -8.86 1.23 21.38
C LEU A 306 -9.58 -0.10 21.67
N LEU A 307 -9.81 -0.93 20.65
CA LEU A 307 -10.36 -2.27 20.85
C LEU A 307 -9.45 -3.13 21.72
N GLN A 308 -8.14 -3.09 21.47
CA GLN A 308 -7.16 -3.81 22.28
C GLN A 308 -7.17 -3.34 23.75
N HIS A 309 -7.31 -2.04 23.98
CA HIS A 309 -7.44 -1.49 25.34
C HIS A 309 -8.66 -2.06 26.10
N PHE A 310 -9.75 -2.34 25.39
CA PHE A 310 -10.94 -3.00 25.95
C PHE A 310 -10.87 -4.54 25.93
N GLY A 311 -9.71 -5.13 25.60
CA GLY A 311 -9.51 -6.58 25.56
C GLY A 311 -10.11 -7.27 24.33
N ILE A 312 -10.46 -6.51 23.29
CA ILE A 312 -10.96 -7.04 22.02
C ILE A 312 -9.83 -7.04 20.99
N ASP A 313 -9.40 -8.21 20.56
CA ASP A 313 -8.29 -8.38 19.62
C ASP A 313 -8.48 -9.63 18.74
N THR A 314 -7.47 -9.96 17.93
CA THR A 314 -7.53 -11.10 17.02
C THR A 314 -7.53 -12.47 17.71
N PHE A 315 -7.43 -12.54 19.05
CA PHE A 315 -7.67 -13.75 19.84
C PHE A 315 -9.07 -13.84 20.45
N SER A 316 -9.91 -12.81 20.31
CA SER A 316 -11.29 -12.85 20.80
C SER A 316 -12.11 -14.02 20.24
N CYS A 317 -11.72 -14.55 19.08
CA CYS A 317 -12.14 -15.86 18.60
C CYS A 317 -11.05 -16.45 17.68
N ASN A 318 -11.35 -17.54 16.98
CA ASN A 318 -10.41 -18.15 16.04
C ASN A 318 -9.91 -17.14 14.99
N ALA A 319 -8.60 -17.05 14.82
CA ALA A 319 -7.92 -16.06 13.95
C ALA A 319 -8.43 -16.00 12.50
N PHE A 320 -8.93 -17.12 11.94
CA PHE A 320 -9.54 -17.12 10.59
C PHE A 320 -10.87 -16.36 10.52
N PHE A 321 -11.54 -16.17 11.66
CA PHE A 321 -12.79 -15.43 11.75
C PHE A 321 -12.59 -14.06 12.42
N SER A 322 -11.76 -13.99 13.47
CA SER A 322 -11.54 -12.73 14.20
C SER A 322 -10.95 -11.64 13.30
N VAL A 323 -9.94 -11.97 12.47
CA VAL A 323 -9.32 -11.00 11.55
C VAL A 323 -10.34 -10.39 10.58
N PRO A 324 -11.11 -11.16 9.78
CA PRO A 324 -12.08 -10.56 8.87
C PRO A 324 -13.24 -9.86 9.60
N LEU A 325 -13.72 -10.38 10.73
CA LEU A 325 -14.80 -9.74 11.50
C LEU A 325 -14.36 -8.39 12.07
N LEU A 326 -13.17 -8.34 12.69
CA LEU A 326 -12.58 -7.10 13.18
C LEU A 326 -12.23 -6.16 12.03
N ALA A 327 -11.78 -6.66 10.87
CA ALA A 327 -11.51 -5.83 9.71
C ALA A 327 -12.79 -5.13 9.22
N VAL A 328 -13.92 -5.84 9.16
CA VAL A 328 -15.23 -5.25 8.83
C VAL A 328 -15.62 -4.19 9.85
N PHE A 329 -15.52 -4.51 11.14
CA PHE A 329 -15.87 -3.57 12.21
C PHE A 329 -14.99 -2.31 12.19
N VAL A 330 -13.66 -2.48 12.21
CA VAL A 330 -12.68 -1.39 12.18
C VAL A 330 -12.85 -0.57 10.91
N PHE A 331 -13.07 -1.19 9.76
CA PHE A 331 -13.31 -0.47 8.50
C PHE A 331 -14.61 0.35 8.56
N ALA A 332 -15.69 -0.21 9.11
CA ALA A 332 -16.97 0.50 9.24
C ALA A 332 -16.84 1.70 10.19
N VAL A 333 -16.27 1.52 11.38
CA VAL A 333 -16.05 2.58 12.38
C VAL A 333 -15.10 3.64 11.83
N SER A 334 -13.99 3.24 11.22
CA SER A 334 -13.02 4.18 10.61
C SER A 334 -13.64 4.96 9.46
N THR A 335 -14.53 4.34 8.67
CA THR A 335 -15.26 5.02 7.60
C THR A 335 -16.25 6.03 8.16
N LEU A 336 -16.94 5.70 9.26
CA LEU A 336 -17.82 6.62 9.96
C LEU A 336 -17.04 7.82 10.52
N ILE A 337 -15.92 7.58 11.21
CA ILE A 337 -15.05 8.64 11.72
C ILE A 337 -14.56 9.53 10.56
N SER A 338 -14.05 8.93 9.49
CA SER A 338 -13.61 9.64 8.28
C SER A 338 -14.73 10.48 7.66
N ALA A 339 -15.97 9.96 7.64
CA ALA A 339 -17.13 10.68 7.16
C ALA A 339 -17.48 11.89 8.04
N LEU A 340 -17.42 11.74 9.37
CA LEU A 340 -17.65 12.83 10.33
C LEU A 340 -16.58 13.92 10.23
N LEU A 341 -15.30 13.54 10.14
CA LEU A 341 -14.20 14.49 9.93
C LEU A 341 -14.34 15.26 8.61
N ASN A 342 -14.91 14.62 7.59
CA ASN A 342 -15.20 15.25 6.29
C ASN A 342 -16.37 16.24 6.31
N VAL A 343 -17.18 16.28 7.38
CA VAL A 343 -18.25 17.28 7.54
C VAL A 343 -17.67 18.63 7.99
N ILE A 344 -16.58 18.62 8.77
CA ILE A 344 -15.97 19.82 9.33
C ILE A 344 -15.08 20.45 8.25
N PRO A 345 -15.42 21.64 7.69
CA PRO A 345 -14.75 22.18 6.50
C PRO A 345 -13.24 22.34 6.67
N PHE A 346 -12.81 22.85 7.83
CA PHE A 346 -11.40 23.05 8.14
C PHE A 346 -10.62 21.72 8.17
N ILE A 347 -11.15 20.70 8.85
CA ILE A 347 -10.53 19.37 8.96
C ILE A 347 -10.52 18.67 7.60
N LYS A 348 -11.62 18.73 6.86
CA LYS A 348 -11.73 18.17 5.50
C LYS A 348 -10.66 18.72 4.56
N ASP A 349 -10.35 20.01 4.65
CA ASP A 349 -9.44 20.64 3.70
C ASP A 349 -7.96 20.49 4.10
N HIS A 350 -7.66 20.28 5.39
CA HIS A 350 -6.29 20.28 5.93
C HIS A 350 -5.80 18.96 6.52
N PHE A 351 -6.69 18.10 7.05
CA PHE A 351 -6.30 16.95 7.89
C PHE A 351 -6.83 15.59 7.42
N VAL A 352 -7.81 15.54 6.49
CA VAL A 352 -8.44 14.30 5.99
C VAL A 352 -8.73 14.33 4.49
#